data_AF-A0A7Y3CM91-F1
#
_entry.id   AF-A0A7Y3CM91-F1
#
_cell.length_a   1.000
_cell.length_b   1.000
_cell.length_c   1.000
_cell.angle_alpha   90.00
_cell.angle_beta   90.00
_cell.angle_gamma   90.00
#
_symmetry.space_group_name_H-M   'P 1'
#
loop_
_entity.id
_entity.type
_entity.pdbx_description
1 polymer ?
#
loop_
_entity_poly.entity_id
_entity_poly.type
_entity_poly.pdbx_seq_one_letter_code
_entity_poly.pdbx_strand_id
1 'polypeptide(L)'
;MTAESDRPHNRLTRLFHAVIAVLVISQVATSQFMTTPGKNREEDLLFEIHELTGIATFFVIFALWAYTFVRRRGTRTGLLFPWFSGTARSALWIDTKHHLQAIRKFRVPEHVRNGSLASAIHGLGIILIVLMATTGVTWFIGMQLGDIGKSWAGAAKEVHEIFSNLVWAYLIGHAGFALINQFAGKQPLSDMWSLKKD
;
A
#
# COMPACT_ATOMS: atom_id res chain seq x y z
N MET A 1 18.53 1.26 -33.63
CA MET A 1 17.88 1.86 -32.45
C MET A 1 17.06 0.80 -31.76
N THR A 2 17.60 0.17 -30.72
CA THR A 2 16.85 -0.77 -29.88
C THR A 2 15.91 0.03 -29.00
N ALA A 3 14.61 -0.27 -29.05
CA ALA A 3 13.61 0.32 -28.17
C ALA A 3 14.02 0.06 -26.72
N GLU A 4 14.62 1.06 -26.08
CA GLU A 4 14.88 1.06 -24.65
C GLU A 4 13.51 0.94 -23.95
N SER A 5 13.35 -0.07 -23.10
CA SER A 5 12.08 -0.42 -22.47
C SER A 5 11.39 0.79 -21.84
N ASP A 6 10.25 1.15 -22.41
CA ASP A 6 9.43 2.31 -22.04
C ASP A 6 8.65 2.11 -20.73
N ARG A 7 9.06 1.16 -19.88
CA ARG A 7 8.31 0.87 -18.65
C ARG A 7 8.62 1.86 -17.53
N PRO A 8 7.61 2.48 -16.91
CA PRO A 8 7.80 3.54 -15.93
C PRO A 8 8.44 3.07 -14.61
N HIS A 9 8.22 1.82 -14.23
CA HIS A 9 8.75 1.24 -12.99
C HIS A 9 9.66 0.07 -13.34
N ASN A 10 10.77 -0.09 -12.62
CA ASN A 10 11.65 -1.24 -12.82
C ASN A 10 10.99 -2.54 -12.36
N ARG A 11 11.47 -3.67 -12.89
CA ARG A 11 10.94 -5.01 -12.57
C ARG A 11 10.84 -5.30 -11.06
N LEU A 12 11.82 -4.86 -10.27
CA LEU A 12 11.85 -5.13 -8.83
C LEU A 12 10.73 -4.38 -8.09
N THR A 13 10.47 -3.12 -8.44
CA THR A 13 9.35 -2.34 -7.88
C THR A 13 8.01 -3.01 -8.21
N ARG A 14 7.84 -3.49 -9.44
CA ARG A 14 6.63 -4.21 -9.88
C ARG A 14 6.44 -5.53 -9.13
N LEU A 15 7.54 -6.25 -8.89
CA LEU A 15 7.52 -7.48 -8.09
C LEU A 15 7.13 -7.22 -6.64
N PHE A 16 7.75 -6.23 -5.99
CA PHE A 16 7.38 -5.82 -4.63
C PHE A 16 5.90 -5.46 -4.56
N HIS A 17 5.41 -4.65 -5.50
CA HIS A 17 4.00 -4.28 -5.57
C HIS A 17 3.09 -5.51 -5.67
N ALA A 18 3.39 -6.45 -6.58
CA ALA A 18 2.57 -7.65 -6.76
C ALA A 18 2.55 -8.53 -5.51
N VAL A 19 3.71 -8.75 -4.87
CA VAL A 19 3.81 -9.54 -3.64
C VAL A 19 3.05 -8.87 -2.49
N ILE A 20 3.25 -7.57 -2.28
CA ILE A 20 2.56 -6.81 -1.23
C ILE A 20 1.05 -6.81 -1.48
N ALA A 21 0.61 -6.65 -2.73
CA ALA A 21 -0.81 -6.69 -3.07
C ALA A 21 -1.45 -8.04 -2.70
N VAL A 22 -0.81 -9.16 -3.04
CA VAL A 22 -1.28 -10.50 -2.66
C VAL A 22 -1.33 -10.66 -1.14
N LEU A 23 -0.27 -10.24 -0.45
CA LEU A 23 -0.22 -10.34 1.02
C LEU A 23 -1.30 -9.48 1.69
N VAL A 24 -1.48 -8.21 1.28
CA VAL A 24 -2.50 -7.31 1.83
C VAL A 24 -3.91 -7.80 1.53
N ILE A 25 -4.16 -8.35 0.33
CA ILE A 25 -5.46 -8.96 0.01
C ILE A 25 -5.72 -10.17 0.94
N SER A 26 -4.71 -11.01 1.17
CA SER A 26 -4.81 -12.11 2.13
C SER A 26 -5.14 -11.62 3.53
N GLN A 27 -4.41 -10.60 4.03
CA GLN A 27 -4.61 -9.99 5.35
C GLN A 27 -6.06 -9.51 5.54
N VAL A 28 -6.55 -8.76 4.57
CA VAL A 28 -7.86 -8.13 4.61
C VAL A 28 -8.99 -9.17 4.48
N ALA A 29 -8.78 -10.24 3.70
CA ALA A 29 -9.73 -11.34 3.55
C ALA A 29 -9.82 -12.19 4.82
N THR A 30 -8.69 -12.59 5.40
CA THR A 30 -8.69 -13.41 6.63
C THR A 30 -9.23 -12.63 7.81
N SER A 31 -8.95 -11.32 7.90
CA SER A 31 -9.41 -10.48 9.00
C SER A 31 -10.94 -10.36 9.12
N GLN A 32 -11.70 -10.70 8.08
CA GLN A 32 -13.18 -10.63 8.12
C GLN A 32 -13.80 -11.73 8.97
N PHE A 33 -13.13 -12.87 9.10
CA PHE A 33 -13.71 -14.08 9.69
C PHE A 33 -12.82 -14.73 10.74
N MET A 34 -11.61 -14.22 10.96
CA MET A 34 -10.68 -14.76 11.96
C MET A 34 -11.18 -14.58 13.39
N THR A 35 -10.77 -15.51 14.24
CA THR A 35 -10.99 -15.47 15.68
C THR A 35 -9.70 -15.07 16.37
N THR A 36 -9.65 -13.84 16.89
CA THR A 36 -8.48 -13.36 17.64
C THR A 36 -8.30 -14.12 18.95
N PRO A 37 -7.09 -14.59 19.30
CA PRO A 37 -6.87 -15.26 20.57
C PRO A 37 -7.14 -14.32 21.77
N GLY A 38 -7.48 -14.91 22.90
CA GLY A 38 -7.71 -14.21 24.17
C GLY A 38 -7.50 -15.16 25.36
N LYS A 39 -7.66 -14.68 26.59
CA LYS A 39 -7.35 -15.46 27.81
C LYS A 39 -7.90 -16.89 27.84
N ASN A 40 -9.10 -17.10 27.30
CA ASN A 40 -9.78 -18.40 27.27
C ASN A 40 -10.23 -18.78 25.86
N ARG A 41 -9.57 -18.25 24.82
CA ARG A 41 -9.94 -18.48 23.43
C ARG A 41 -8.69 -18.68 22.60
N GLU A 42 -8.58 -19.86 22.01
CA GLU A 42 -7.52 -20.20 21.07
C GLU A 42 -7.72 -19.46 19.74
N GLU A 43 -6.63 -19.30 19.01
CA GLU A 43 -6.66 -18.80 17.64
C GLU A 43 -7.21 -19.84 16.67
N ASP A 44 -7.79 -19.37 15.56
CA ASP A 44 -8.20 -20.22 14.46
C ASP A 44 -7.19 -20.16 13.29
N LEU A 45 -7.36 -21.07 12.32
CA LEU A 45 -6.52 -21.13 11.13
C LEU A 45 -6.46 -19.80 10.36
N LEU A 46 -7.54 -19.02 10.34
CA LEU A 46 -7.57 -17.74 9.63
C LEU A 46 -6.72 -16.70 10.35
N PHE A 47 -6.71 -16.71 11.68
CA PHE A 47 -5.80 -15.90 12.48
C PHE A 47 -4.35 -16.30 12.25
N GLU A 48 -4.02 -17.60 12.20
CA GLU A 48 -2.66 -18.08 11.91
C GLU A 48 -2.18 -17.63 10.51
N ILE A 49 -3.05 -17.74 9.49
CA ILE A 49 -2.73 -17.23 8.15
C ILE A 49 -2.56 -15.71 8.17
N HIS A 50 -3.42 -14.99 8.90
CA HIS A 50 -3.29 -13.54 9.08
C HIS A 50 -1.97 -13.17 9.77
N GLU A 51 -1.57 -13.89 10.80
CA GLU A 51 -0.32 -13.65 11.51
C GLU A 51 0.88 -13.88 10.58
N LEU A 52 0.96 -15.06 9.94
CA LEU A 52 2.08 -15.44 9.09
C LEU A 52 2.23 -14.51 7.88
N THR A 53 1.11 -14.19 7.21
CA THR A 53 1.14 -13.27 6.07
C THR A 53 1.37 -11.82 6.51
N GLY A 54 1.05 -11.46 7.75
CA GLY A 54 1.33 -10.15 8.35
C GLY A 54 2.83 -9.98 8.62
N ILE A 55 3.47 -10.99 9.18
CA ILE A 55 4.93 -11.05 9.38
C ILE A 55 5.66 -11.00 8.02
N ALA A 56 5.20 -11.77 7.03
CA ALA A 56 5.77 -11.68 5.68
C ALA A 56 5.61 -10.27 5.08
N THR A 57 4.45 -9.63 5.27
CA THR A 57 4.20 -8.26 4.83
C THR A 57 5.18 -7.29 5.47
N PHE A 58 5.46 -7.41 6.77
CA PHE A 58 6.43 -6.58 7.48
C PHE A 58 7.80 -6.60 6.80
N PHE A 59 8.38 -7.76 6.55
CA PHE A 59 9.70 -7.83 5.92
C PHE A 59 9.68 -7.30 4.48
N VAL A 60 8.65 -7.62 3.70
CA VAL A 60 8.56 -7.20 2.29
C VAL A 60 8.32 -5.69 2.16
N ILE A 61 7.44 -5.09 2.99
CA ILE A 61 7.17 -3.65 2.93
C ILE A 61 8.36 -2.83 3.39
N PHE A 62 9.09 -3.26 4.42
CA PHE A 62 10.31 -2.58 4.86
C PHE A 62 11.43 -2.71 3.81
N ALA A 63 11.54 -3.87 3.15
CA ALA A 63 12.46 -4.04 2.03
C ALA A 63 12.11 -3.11 0.85
N LEU A 64 10.83 -3.00 0.47
CA LEU A 64 10.39 -2.03 -0.53
C LEU A 64 10.70 -0.60 -0.07
N TRP A 65 10.40 -0.25 1.18
CA TRP A 65 10.58 1.09 1.70
C TRP A 65 12.04 1.50 1.66
N ALA A 66 12.96 0.65 2.14
CA ALA A 66 14.41 0.86 2.00
C ALA A 66 14.82 0.95 0.52
N TYR A 67 14.28 0.09 -0.34
CA TYR A 67 14.54 0.10 -1.78
C TYR A 67 14.13 1.43 -2.45
N THR A 68 13.07 2.09 -1.97
CA THR A 68 12.62 3.38 -2.54
C THR A 68 13.68 4.48 -2.43
N PHE A 69 14.56 4.42 -1.42
CA PHE A 69 15.61 5.42 -1.22
C PHE A 69 16.88 5.16 -2.03
N VAL A 70 17.14 3.91 -2.41
CA VAL A 70 18.36 3.53 -3.14
C VAL A 70 18.14 3.34 -4.64
N ARG A 71 16.89 3.14 -5.08
CA ARG A 71 16.58 2.93 -6.51
C ARG A 71 16.84 4.19 -7.34
N ARG A 72 17.42 3.99 -8.53
CA ARG A 72 17.74 5.08 -9.49
C ARG A 72 16.65 5.33 -10.54
N ARG A 73 15.74 4.36 -10.74
CA ARG A 73 14.66 4.41 -11.75
C ARG A 73 13.31 4.25 -11.06
N GLY A 74 12.27 4.87 -11.62
CA GLY A 74 10.90 4.86 -11.11
C GLY A 74 10.46 6.21 -10.54
N THR A 75 9.35 6.20 -9.80
CA THR A 75 8.80 7.41 -9.16
C THR A 75 9.79 7.96 -8.15
N ARG A 76 10.10 9.26 -8.27
CA ARG A 76 10.98 9.98 -7.35
C ARG A 76 10.39 9.96 -5.94
N THR A 77 11.22 9.76 -4.92
CA THR A 77 10.80 9.73 -3.51
C THR A 77 10.08 11.00 -3.09
N GLY A 78 10.50 12.17 -3.58
CA GLY A 78 9.81 13.44 -3.32
C GLY A 78 8.40 13.55 -3.89
N LEU A 79 8.02 12.72 -4.87
CA LEU A 79 6.64 12.61 -5.35
C LEU A 79 5.81 11.62 -4.53
N LEU A 80 6.45 10.60 -3.94
CA LEU A 80 5.80 9.67 -3.01
C LEU A 80 5.51 10.33 -1.66
N PHE A 81 6.47 11.14 -1.19
CA PHE A 81 6.42 11.80 0.12
C PHE A 81 6.50 13.33 -0.04
N PRO A 82 5.50 13.97 -0.67
CA PRO A 82 5.55 15.40 -1.00
C PRO A 82 5.45 16.31 0.24
N TRP A 83 5.10 15.77 1.40
CA TRP A 83 4.73 16.49 2.62
C TRP A 83 5.80 17.44 3.15
N PHE A 84 7.07 17.15 2.88
CA PHE A 84 8.22 17.90 3.37
C PHE A 84 8.70 19.00 2.41
N SER A 85 8.02 19.23 1.28
CA SER A 85 8.39 20.25 0.30
C SER A 85 7.21 21.16 -0.04
N GLY A 86 7.42 22.48 0.01
CA GLY A 86 6.42 23.46 -0.43
C GLY A 86 6.09 23.33 -1.92
N THR A 87 7.10 23.10 -2.75
CA THR A 87 6.92 22.94 -4.21
C THR A 87 6.16 21.65 -4.54
N ALA A 88 6.49 20.54 -3.87
CA ALA A 88 5.81 19.26 -4.08
C ALA A 88 4.34 19.30 -3.60
N ARG A 89 4.07 19.94 -2.45
CA ARG A 89 2.69 20.16 -1.96
C ARG A 89 1.87 21.02 -2.93
N SER A 90 2.47 22.06 -3.51
CA SER A 90 1.80 22.90 -4.50
C SER A 90 1.46 22.10 -5.77
N ALA A 91 2.40 21.31 -6.28
CA ALA A 91 2.17 20.41 -7.42
C ALA A 91 1.06 19.38 -7.14
N LEU A 92 1.07 18.76 -5.95
CA LEU A 92 0.01 17.86 -5.49
C LEU A 92 -1.35 18.57 -5.49
N TRP A 93 -1.42 19.79 -4.96
CA TRP A 93 -2.67 20.55 -4.88
C TRP A 93 -3.22 20.93 -6.26
N ILE A 94 -2.36 21.36 -7.17
CA ILE A 94 -2.73 21.65 -8.56
C ILE A 94 -3.30 20.38 -9.21
N ASP A 95 -2.58 19.26 -9.11
CA ASP A 95 -3.00 17.98 -9.69
C ASP A 95 -4.33 17.48 -9.11
N THR A 96 -4.52 17.67 -7.79
CA THR A 96 -5.77 17.35 -7.09
C THR A 96 -6.95 18.15 -7.64
N LYS A 97 -6.76 19.46 -7.87
CA LYS A 97 -7.80 20.31 -8.47
C LYS A 97 -8.17 19.86 -9.88
N HIS A 98 -7.19 19.47 -10.70
CA HIS A 98 -7.45 18.95 -12.04
C HIS A 98 -8.30 17.68 -12.00
N HIS A 99 -7.97 16.74 -11.11
CA HIS A 99 -8.75 15.51 -10.93
C HIS A 99 -10.18 15.82 -10.45
N LEU A 100 -10.34 16.72 -9.47
CA LEU A 100 -11.66 17.10 -8.96
C LEU A 100 -12.53 17.79 -10.03
N GLN A 101 -11.93 18.64 -10.88
CA GLN A 101 -12.62 19.27 -11.99
C GLN A 101 -13.07 18.26 -13.05
N ALA A 102 -12.26 17.25 -13.35
CA ALA A 102 -12.63 16.18 -14.27
C ALA A 102 -13.78 15.32 -13.72
N ILE A 103 -13.70 14.92 -12.44
CA ILE A 103 -14.74 14.17 -11.75
C ILE A 103 -16.07 14.95 -11.72
N ARG A 104 -16.02 16.26 -11.42
CA ARG A 104 -17.22 17.14 -11.47
C ARG A 104 -17.88 17.22 -12.85
N LYS A 105 -17.12 16.96 -13.91
CA LYS A 105 -17.61 16.92 -15.30
C LYS A 105 -17.94 15.49 -15.75
N PHE A 106 -17.95 14.51 -14.84
CA PHE A 106 -18.11 13.08 -15.12
C PHE A 106 -17.13 12.57 -16.18
N ARG A 107 -15.90 13.08 -16.17
CA ARG A 107 -14.81 12.66 -17.06
C ARG A 107 -13.75 11.92 -16.26
N VAL A 108 -13.16 10.90 -16.88
CA VAL A 108 -11.95 10.26 -16.36
C VAL A 108 -10.79 11.25 -16.52
N PRO A 109 -10.07 11.59 -15.44
CA PRO A 109 -8.90 12.46 -15.50
C PRO A 109 -7.87 11.93 -16.50
N GLU A 110 -7.10 12.82 -17.13
CA GLU A 110 -5.98 12.38 -17.95
C GLU A 110 -4.90 11.73 -17.08
N HIS A 111 -4.39 10.59 -17.53
CA HIS A 111 -3.28 9.93 -16.87
C HIS A 111 -1.99 10.71 -17.18
N VAL A 112 -1.41 11.32 -16.14
CA VAL A 112 -0.08 11.92 -16.22
C VAL A 112 0.93 10.94 -15.64
N ARG A 113 1.92 10.55 -16.45
CA ARG A 113 3.03 9.71 -16.00
C ARG A 113 3.76 10.40 -14.84
N ASN A 114 3.87 9.72 -13.69
CA ASN A 114 4.37 10.30 -12.44
C ASN A 114 3.56 11.52 -11.94
N GLY A 115 2.24 11.54 -12.14
CA GLY A 115 1.34 12.54 -11.57
C GLY A 115 1.53 12.68 -10.06
N SER A 116 1.43 13.91 -9.55
CA SER A 116 1.72 14.21 -8.14
C SER A 116 0.70 13.57 -7.21
N LEU A 117 -0.59 13.57 -7.58
CA LEU A 117 -1.66 12.96 -6.80
C LEU A 117 -1.52 11.44 -6.73
N ALA A 118 -1.38 10.77 -7.87
CA ALA A 118 -1.24 9.32 -7.91
C ALA A 118 0.01 8.84 -7.15
N SER A 119 1.13 9.56 -7.29
CA SER A 119 2.37 9.26 -6.57
C SER A 119 2.20 9.45 -5.06
N ALA A 120 1.56 10.54 -4.62
CA ALA A 120 1.32 10.81 -3.20
C ALA A 120 0.36 9.78 -2.57
N ILE A 121 -0.70 9.38 -3.28
CA ILE A 121 -1.60 8.30 -2.84
C ILE A 121 -0.82 7.00 -2.68
N HIS A 122 0.03 6.65 -3.64
CA HIS A 122 0.87 5.46 -3.52
C HIS A 122 1.82 5.52 -2.32
N GLY A 123 2.43 6.68 -2.06
CA GLY A 123 3.26 6.91 -0.86
C GLY A 123 2.48 6.81 0.45
N LEU A 124 1.23 7.30 0.50
CA LEU A 124 0.33 7.09 1.65
C LEU A 124 0.03 5.60 1.86
N GLY A 125 -0.15 4.84 0.80
CA GLY A 125 -0.27 3.38 0.87
C GLY A 125 0.93 2.72 1.52
N ILE A 126 2.15 3.10 1.14
CA ILE A 126 3.38 2.58 1.76
C ILE A 126 3.40 2.89 3.26
N ILE A 127 3.11 4.14 3.65
CA ILE A 127 3.09 4.55 5.07
C ILE A 127 2.02 3.78 5.85
N LEU A 128 0.84 3.63 5.28
CA LEU A 128 -0.26 2.90 5.91
C LEU A 128 0.10 1.44 6.13
N ILE A 129 0.66 0.75 5.14
CA ILE A 129 1.05 -0.66 5.28
C ILE A 129 2.24 -0.81 6.23
N VAL A 130 3.19 0.13 6.27
CA VAL A 130 4.26 0.13 7.30
C VAL A 130 3.67 0.26 8.71
N LEU A 131 2.72 1.18 8.92
CA LEU A 131 2.03 1.33 10.21
C LEU A 131 1.34 0.02 10.61
N MET A 132 0.53 -0.55 9.72
CA MET A 132 -0.23 -1.78 9.97
C MET A 132 0.69 -2.99 10.25
N ALA A 133 1.73 -3.17 9.44
CA ALA A 133 2.67 -4.27 9.63
C ALA A 133 3.45 -4.12 10.93
N THR A 134 3.86 -2.90 11.29
CA THR A 134 4.59 -2.62 12.53
C THR A 134 3.70 -2.89 13.74
N THR A 135 2.46 -2.39 13.75
CA THR A 135 1.53 -2.60 14.88
C THR A 135 1.13 -4.06 15.01
N GLY A 136 0.95 -4.78 13.89
CA GLY A 136 0.66 -6.22 13.88
C GLY A 136 1.80 -7.06 14.46
N VAL A 137 3.04 -6.82 14.02
CA VAL A 137 4.23 -7.50 14.57
C VAL A 137 4.46 -7.12 16.04
N THR A 138 4.19 -5.88 16.43
CA THR A 138 4.28 -5.43 17.82
C THR A 138 3.29 -6.21 18.70
N TRP A 139 2.04 -6.36 18.24
CA TRP A 139 1.05 -7.19 18.93
C TRP A 139 1.48 -8.66 19.00
N PHE A 140 1.95 -9.24 17.90
CA PHE A 140 2.49 -10.60 17.85
C PHE A 140 3.58 -10.83 18.90
N ILE A 141 4.60 -9.96 18.95
CA ILE A 141 5.67 -10.07 19.95
C ILE A 141 5.10 -10.00 21.37
N GLY A 142 4.13 -9.12 21.61
CA GLY A 142 3.43 -9.05 22.90
C GLY A 142 2.78 -10.36 23.30
N MET A 143 2.03 -10.98 22.38
CA MET A 143 1.42 -12.30 22.61
C MET A 143 2.46 -13.36 22.97
N GLN A 144 3.59 -13.41 22.25
CA GLN A 144 4.67 -14.37 22.53
C GLN A 144 5.36 -14.14 23.87
N LEU A 145 5.28 -12.93 24.41
CA LEU A 145 5.78 -12.58 25.75
C LEU A 145 4.70 -12.73 26.85
N GLY A 146 3.51 -13.22 26.51
CA GLY A 146 2.38 -13.36 27.44
C GLY A 146 1.65 -12.05 27.74
N ASP A 147 1.92 -10.99 26.98
CA ASP A 147 1.37 -9.65 27.15
C ASP A 147 0.13 -9.42 26.28
N ILE A 148 -1.03 -9.84 26.81
CA ILE A 148 -2.35 -9.72 26.16
C ILE A 148 -3.24 -8.63 26.80
N GLY A 149 -2.64 -7.69 27.53
CA GLY A 149 -3.33 -6.66 28.32
C GLY A 149 -3.31 -5.25 27.71
N LYS A 150 -3.67 -4.23 28.51
CA LYS A 150 -3.58 -2.79 28.15
C LYS A 150 -2.14 -2.25 28.23
N SER A 151 -1.23 -2.93 27.57
CA SER A 151 0.20 -2.63 27.51
C SER A 151 0.56 -1.93 26.20
N TRP A 152 1.86 -1.83 25.90
CA TRP A 152 2.35 -1.38 24.59
C TRP A 152 1.86 -2.28 23.45
N ALA A 153 1.73 -3.60 23.69
CA ALA A 153 1.21 -4.55 22.72
C ALA A 153 -0.30 -4.35 22.51
N GLY A 154 -1.06 -4.17 23.60
CA GLY A 154 -2.48 -3.83 23.52
C GLY A 154 -2.75 -2.53 22.77
N ALA A 155 -1.97 -1.48 23.04
CA ALA A 155 -2.07 -0.21 22.31
C ALA A 155 -1.75 -0.38 20.81
N ALA A 156 -0.77 -1.23 20.46
CA ALA A 156 -0.46 -1.54 19.07
C ALA A 156 -1.63 -2.26 18.38
N LYS A 157 -2.28 -3.23 19.06
CA LYS A 157 -3.49 -3.89 18.57
C LYS A 157 -4.62 -2.90 18.34
N GLU A 158 -4.89 -1.99 19.28
CA GLU A 158 -5.93 -0.97 19.13
C GLU A 158 -5.67 -0.09 17.90
N VAL A 159 -4.44 0.39 17.71
CA VAL A 159 -4.05 1.14 16.51
C VAL A 159 -4.23 0.30 15.24
N HIS A 160 -3.83 -0.97 15.27
CA HIS A 160 -4.01 -1.89 14.14
C HIS A 160 -5.49 -2.02 13.75
N GLU A 161 -6.38 -2.23 14.72
CA GLU A 161 -7.82 -2.35 14.49
C GLU A 161 -8.43 -1.05 13.97
N ILE A 162 -8.06 0.11 14.53
CA ILE A 162 -8.56 1.42 14.10
C ILE A 162 -8.22 1.70 12.63
N PHE A 163 -6.98 1.38 12.22
CA PHE A 163 -6.51 1.66 10.85
C PHE A 163 -6.88 0.57 9.84
N SER A 164 -7.39 -0.58 10.27
CA SER A 164 -7.81 -1.68 9.37
C SER A 164 -8.84 -1.24 8.32
N ASN A 165 -9.85 -0.45 8.70
CA ASN A 165 -10.84 0.09 7.78
C ASN A 165 -10.24 1.09 6.78
N LEU A 166 -9.17 1.79 7.16
CA LEU A 166 -8.45 2.67 6.25
C LEU A 166 -7.70 1.87 5.17
N VAL A 167 -7.22 0.67 5.48
CA VAL A 167 -6.62 -0.25 4.48
C VAL A 167 -7.66 -0.67 3.45
N TRP A 168 -8.87 -1.02 3.88
CA TRP A 168 -9.99 -1.30 2.96
C TRP A 168 -10.30 -0.12 2.05
N ALA A 169 -10.46 1.08 2.62
CA ALA A 169 -10.73 2.30 1.86
C ALA A 169 -9.61 2.59 0.84
N TYR A 170 -8.35 2.43 1.26
CA TYR A 170 -7.19 2.57 0.39
C TYR A 170 -7.22 1.55 -0.75
N LEU A 171 -7.44 0.26 -0.45
CA LEU A 171 -7.45 -0.81 -1.45
C LEU A 171 -8.55 -0.59 -2.50
N ILE A 172 -9.78 -0.29 -2.05
CA ILE A 172 -10.92 -0.02 -2.92
C ILE A 172 -10.64 1.21 -3.80
N GLY A 173 -10.21 2.31 -3.19
CA GLY A 173 -9.90 3.53 -3.94
C GLY A 173 -8.77 3.30 -4.95
N HIS A 174 -7.63 2.78 -4.50
CA HIS A 174 -6.46 2.57 -5.33
C HIS A 174 -6.70 1.60 -6.49
N ALA A 175 -7.24 0.41 -6.20
CA ALA A 175 -7.52 -0.59 -7.23
C ALA A 175 -8.69 -0.15 -8.13
N GLY A 176 -9.73 0.47 -7.56
CA GLY A 176 -10.86 1.00 -8.31
C GLY A 176 -10.44 2.07 -9.32
N PHE A 177 -9.62 3.04 -8.92
CA PHE A 177 -9.09 4.04 -9.85
C PHE A 177 -8.19 3.43 -10.92
N ALA A 178 -7.38 2.42 -10.59
CA ALA A 178 -6.57 1.71 -11.58
C ALA A 178 -7.44 1.00 -12.63
N LEU A 179 -8.52 0.34 -12.19
CA LEU A 179 -9.48 -0.32 -13.08
C LEU A 179 -10.23 0.68 -13.97
N ILE A 180 -10.69 1.81 -13.41
CA ILE A 180 -11.34 2.88 -14.19
C ILE A 180 -10.41 3.39 -15.29
N ASN A 181 -9.13 3.63 -14.98
CA ASN A 181 -8.15 4.10 -15.96
C ASN A 181 -7.84 3.04 -17.03
N GLN A 182 -7.81 1.76 -16.67
CA GLN A 182 -7.68 0.64 -17.61
C GLN A 182 -8.86 0.60 -18.59
N PHE A 183 -10.09 0.61 -18.10
CA PHE A 183 -11.29 0.52 -18.94
C PHE A 183 -11.52 1.79 -19.77
N ALA A 184 -11.05 2.94 -19.31
CA ALA A 184 -11.07 4.19 -20.06
C ALA A 184 -9.92 4.31 -21.09
N GLY A 185 -9.05 3.29 -21.21
CA GLY A 185 -7.90 3.30 -22.12
C GLY A 185 -6.84 4.35 -21.80
N LYS A 186 -6.79 4.84 -20.54
CA LYS A 186 -5.87 5.89 -20.09
C LYS A 186 -4.55 5.35 -19.57
N GLN A 187 -4.58 4.18 -18.93
CA GLN A 187 -3.39 3.54 -18.40
C GLN A 187 -3.59 2.03 -18.33
N PRO A 188 -2.72 1.22 -18.96
CA PRO A 188 -2.82 -0.22 -18.87
C PRO A 188 -2.29 -0.75 -17.52
N LEU A 189 -3.01 -1.70 -16.90
CA LEU A 189 -2.57 -2.41 -15.69
C LEU A 189 -1.22 -3.11 -15.90
N SER A 190 -0.90 -3.51 -17.13
CA SER A 190 0.37 -4.15 -17.46
C SER A 190 1.60 -3.29 -17.13
N ASP A 191 1.44 -1.96 -17.00
CA ASP A 191 2.51 -1.06 -16.56
C ASP A 191 3.05 -1.41 -15.17
N MET A 192 2.16 -1.88 -14.27
CA MET A 192 2.53 -2.30 -12.92
C MET A 192 2.60 -3.83 -12.78
N TRP A 193 1.73 -4.57 -13.47
CA TRP A 193 1.57 -6.01 -13.26
C TRP A 193 2.45 -6.89 -14.18
N SER A 194 3.16 -6.32 -15.16
CA SER A 194 4.05 -7.11 -16.04
C SER A 194 5.38 -7.46 -15.37
N LEU A 195 5.73 -8.75 -15.33
CA LEU A 195 7.03 -9.23 -14.82
C LEU A 195 8.09 -9.46 -15.89
N LYS A 196 7.80 -9.12 -17.16
CA LYS A 196 8.78 -9.20 -18.26
C LYS A 196 10.02 -8.37 -17.92
N LYS A 197 11.19 -8.74 -18.44
CA LYS A 197 12.41 -7.92 -18.29
C LYS A 197 12.20 -6.52 -18.90
N ASP A 198 12.88 -5.55 -18.32
CA ASP A 198 13.08 -4.22 -18.92
C ASP A 198 14.16 -4.34 -20.00
#